data_AF-A0A1H1HZ84-F1
#
_entry.id   AF-A0A1H1HZ84-F1
#
_cell.length_a   1.000
_cell.length_b   1.000
_cell.length_c   1.000
_cell.angle_alpha   90.00
_cell.angle_beta   90.00
_cell.angle_gamma   90.00
#
_symmetry.space_group_name_H-M   'P 1'
#
loop_
_entity.id
_entity.type
_entity.pdbx_description
1 polymer ?
#
loop_
_entity_poly.entity_id
_entity_poly.type
_entity_poly.pdbx_seq_one_letter_code
_entity_poly.pdbx_strand_id
1 'polypeptide(L)' 'MVSFFWRVIGVVLLAWVAWDLYAGYTLLYDVIYRSMDPLMYWIGIALWSALGLSCFFSSGGKD' A
#
# COMPACT_ATOMS: atom_id res chain seq x y z
N MET A 1 -5.42 -0.66 21.49
CA MET A 1 -6.54 0.02 20.78
C MET A 1 -5.95 0.61 19.49
N VAL A 2 -6.25 0.03 18.32
CA VAL A 2 -5.80 0.64 17.04
C VAL A 2 -6.38 2.05 17.01
N SER A 3 -5.53 3.07 17.05
CA SER A 3 -5.99 4.45 17.05
C SER A 3 -6.76 4.69 15.75
N PHE A 4 -7.88 5.42 15.84
CA PHE A 4 -8.72 5.77 14.70
C PHE A 4 -7.88 6.35 13.54
N PHE A 5 -6.82 7.08 13.88
CA PHE A 5 -5.79 7.57 12.98
C PHE A 5 -5.14 6.49 12.10
N TRP A 6 -4.66 5.38 12.68
CA TRP A 6 -4.04 4.29 11.91
C TRP A 6 -5.03 3.58 10.98
N ARG A 7 -6.30 3.46 11.39
CA ARG A 7 -7.36 2.91 10.52
C ARG A 7 -7.62 3.80 9.31
N VAL A 8 -7.70 5.11 9.51
CA VAL A 8 -7.88 6.07 8.41
C VAL A 8 -6.70 6.00 7.45
N ILE A 9 -5.46 5.99 7.97
CA ILE A 9 -4.25 5.85 7.14
C ILE A 9 -4.27 4.54 6.36
N GLY A 10 -4.60 3.42 7.00
CA GLY A 10 -4.70 2.12 6.34
C GLY A 10 -5.73 2.13 5.20
N VAL A 11 -6.91 2.72 5.39
CA VAL A 11 -7.92 2.85 4.34
C VAL A 11 -7.43 3.71 3.19
N VAL A 12 -6.80 4.85 3.46
CA VAL A 12 -6.25 5.74 2.43
C VAL A 12 -5.15 5.04 1.62
N LEU A 13 -4.26 4.29 2.28
CA LEU A 13 -3.21 3.51 1.59
C LEU A 13 -3.80 2.39 0.72
N LEU A 14 -4.83 1.69 1.18
CA LEU A 14 -5.49 0.66 0.36
C LEU A 14 -6.25 1.27 -0.83
N ALA A 15 -6.88 2.43 -0.63
CA ALA A 15 -7.50 3.18 -1.73
C ALA A 15 -6.46 3.64 -2.75
N TRP A 16 -5.27 4.05 -2.29
CA TRP A 16 -4.14 4.38 -3.15
C TRP A 16 -3.69 3.18 -3.99
N VAL A 17 -3.50 2.00 -3.38
CA VAL A 17 -3.17 0.77 -4.12
C VAL A 17 -4.24 0.43 -5.17
N ALA A 18 -5.52 0.59 -4.83
CA ALA A 18 -6.61 0.37 -5.78
C ALA A 18 -6.54 1.35 -6.97
N TRP A 19 -6.14 2.60 -6.70
CA TRP A 19 -5.89 3.59 -7.74
C TRP A 19 -4.69 3.23 -8.62
N ASP A 20 -3.56 2.84 -8.04
CA ASP A 20 -2.36 2.39 -8.78
C ASP A 20 -2.70 1.22 -9.71
N LEU A 21 -3.55 0.27 -9.25
CA LEU A 21 -4.06 -0.83 -10.06
C LEU A 21 -4.94 -0.39 -11.23
N TYR A 22 -5.80 0.62 -11.02
CA TYR A 22 -6.64 1.20 -12.06
C TYR A 22 -5.81 1.98 -13.10
N ALA A 23 -4.85 2.77 -12.64
CA ALA A 23 -4.01 3.60 -13.49
C ALA A 23 -2.91 2.79 -14.22
N GLY A 24 -2.53 1.63 -13.68
CA GLY A 24 -1.51 0.76 -14.27
C GLY A 24 -0.07 1.22 -14.03
N TYR A 25 0.13 2.11 -13.07
CA TYR A 25 1.45 2.56 -12.61
C TYR A 25 1.46 2.68 -11.09
N THR A 26 2.64 2.56 -10.49
CA THR A 26 2.84 2.76 -9.05
C THR A 26 3.90 3.81 -8.76
N LEU A 27 3.67 4.56 -7.68
CA LEU A 27 4.56 5.63 -7.23
C LEU A 27 5.48 5.09 -6.12
N LEU A 28 6.78 4.98 -6.42
CA LEU A 28 7.83 4.66 -5.45
C LEU A 28 8.80 5.84 -5.31
N TYR A 29 10.02 5.71 -5.85
CA TYR A 29 10.97 6.82 -6.05
C TYR A 29 10.80 7.44 -7.44
N ASP A 30 10.38 6.60 -8.39
CA ASP A 30 10.03 6.97 -9.75
C ASP A 30 8.64 6.38 -10.08
N VAL A 31 8.07 6.80 -11.21
CA VAL A 31 6.78 6.29 -11.70
C VAL A 31 7.02 4.97 -12.43
N ILE A 32 6.65 3.86 -11.81
CA ILE A 32 6.84 2.53 -12.38
C ILE A 32 5.57 2.10 -13.10
N TYR A 33 5.63 2.07 -14.43
CA TYR A 33 4.55 1.55 -15.27
C TYR A 33 4.62 0.04 -15.37
N ARG A 34 3.45 -0.62 -15.30
CA ARG A 34 3.34 -2.07 -15.49
C ARG A 34 3.92 -2.55 -16.83
N SER A 35 3.86 -1.72 -17.88
CA SER A 35 4.36 -2.04 -19.22
C SER A 35 5.88 -1.99 -19.35
N MET A 36 6.56 -1.20 -18.52
CA MET A 36 8.02 -1.05 -18.56
C MET A 36 8.68 -2.12 -17.69
N ASP A 37 8.31 -2.18 -16.41
CA ASP A 37 8.89 -3.11 -15.43
C ASP A 37 7.79 -3.80 -14.61
N PRO A 38 7.18 -4.88 -15.14
CA PRO A 38 6.05 -5.53 -14.50
C PRO A 38 6.41 -6.12 -13.14
N LEU A 39 7.61 -6.67 -12.99
CA LEU A 39 8.07 -7.28 -11.74
C LEU A 39 8.16 -6.22 -10.63
N MET A 40 8.80 -5.09 -10.93
CA MET A 40 8.96 -4.00 -9.97
C MET A 40 7.62 -3.34 -9.62
N TYR A 41 6.72 -3.20 -10.60
CA TYR A 41 5.33 -2.77 -10.39
C TYR A 41 4.61 -3.67 -9.38
N TRP A 42 4.64 -5.00 -9.57
CA TRP A 42 3.97 -5.93 -8.66
C TRP A 42 4.58 -5.94 -7.26
N ILE A 43 5.92 -5.80 -7.15
CA ILE A 43 6.59 -5.63 -5.85
C ILE A 43 6.10 -4.34 -5.18
N GLY A 44 6.02 -3.23 -5.92
CA GLY A 44 5.51 -1.96 -5.41
C GLY A 44 4.09 -2.08 -4.88
N ILE A 45 3.19 -2.68 -5.67
CA ILE A 45 1.80 -2.96 -5.26
C ILE A 45 1.76 -3.84 -4.01
N ALA A 46 2.56 -4.92 -3.95
CA ALA A 46 2.61 -5.80 -2.78
C ALA A 46 3.13 -5.07 -1.53
N LEU A 47 4.14 -4.21 -1.69
CA LEU A 47 4.71 -3.41 -0.62
C LEU A 47 3.70 -2.40 -0.07
N TRP A 48 3.06 -1.62 -0.95
CA TRP A 48 2.02 -0.66 -0.58
C TRP A 48 0.81 -1.35 0.06
N SER A 49 0.41 -2.51 -0.46
CA SER A 49 -0.64 -3.33 0.13
C SER A 49 -0.25 -3.79 1.53
N ALA A 50 0.97 -4.32 1.71
CA ALA A 50 1.47 -4.77 2.99
C ALA A 50 1.56 -3.63 4.01
N LEU A 51 1.99 -2.43 3.59
CA LEU A 51 1.99 -1.23 4.43
C LEU A 51 0.58 -0.84 4.86
N GLY A 52 -0.36 -0.73 3.91
CA GLY A 52 -1.77 -0.45 4.20
C GLY A 52 -2.37 -1.48 5.17
N LEU A 53 -2.13 -2.77 4.93
CA LEU A 53 -2.59 -3.86 5.79
C LEU A 53 -1.94 -3.81 7.17
N SER A 54 -0.63 -3.51 7.26
CA SER A 54 0.10 -3.42 8.52
C SER A 54 -0.45 -2.34 9.45
N CYS A 55 -1.06 -1.28 8.90
CA CYS A 55 -1.74 -0.25 9.70
C CYS A 55 -2.93 -0.82 10.49
N PHE A 56 -3.55 -1.90 10.01
CA PHE A 56 -4.62 -2.61 10.72
C PHE A 56 -4.07 -3.64 11.72
N PHE A 57 -2.90 -4.24 11.42
CA PHE A 57 -2.23 -5.23 12.27
C PHE A 57 -1.27 -4.66 13.30
N SER A 58 -1.01 -3.34 13.29
CA SER A 58 -0.25 -2.60 14.32
C SER A 58 -1.04 -2.51 15.65
N SER A 59 -1.45 -3.69 16.15
CA SER A 59 -2.13 -3.96 17.40
C SER A 59 -1.51 -5.16 18.14
N GLY A 60 -0.37 -5.71 17.67
CA GLY A 60 0.25 -6.92 18.22
C GLY A 60 1.50 -6.69 19.07
N GLY A 61 1.73 -5.49 19.60
CA GLY A 61 2.87 -5.21 20.48
C GLY A 61 2.39 -4.77 21.87
N LYS A 62 2.53 -5.68 22.85
CA LYS A 62 2.06 -5.64 24.24
C LYS A 62 0.62 -6.14 24.37
N ASP A 63 0.34 -7.31 24.97
CA ASP A 63 0.98 -7.98 26.12
C ASP A 63 1.00 -9.50 25.97
#